data_AF-A0A368FAH3-F1
#
_entry.id   AF-A0A368FAH3-F1
#
_cell.length_a   1.000
_cell.length_b   1.000
_cell.length_c   1.000
_cell.angle_alpha   90.00
_cell.angle_beta   90.00
_cell.angle_gamma   90.00
#
_symmetry.space_group_name_H-M   'P 1'
#
loop_
_entity.id
_entity.type
_entity.pdbx_description
1 polymer ?
#
loop_
_entity_poly.entity_id
_entity_poly.type
_entity_poly.pdbx_seq_one_letter_code
_entity_poly.pdbx_strand_id
1 'polypeptide(L)'
;MSDSSHHLRLALTVTHLLLVALGSLNVLVIFLILSRPYLRSITNVYMVGLCLADFIYLTDLSLVAATSLNLKSWPFGSGLCHFYHGTETTGKYASVLFVVLLAAGRYLAMCKTDICARFRNYRVAMILSTFAWVTAIVCSLPLYLYAKEATLGVRPKNSSDGEYLNKTFCLVHWPSTPAAQCISPFVLF
;
A
#
# COMPACT_ATOMS: atom_id res chain seq x y z
N MET A 1 8.09 27.32 19.89
CA MET A 1 8.46 26.62 18.62
C MET A 1 9.11 25.26 18.88
N SER A 2 9.82 25.05 20.00
CA SER A 2 10.31 23.72 20.42
C SER A 2 9.17 22.75 20.78
N ASP A 3 8.20 23.17 21.61
CA ASP A 3 7.11 22.29 22.06
C ASP A 3 6.32 21.65 20.91
N SER A 4 5.89 22.44 19.92
CA SER A 4 5.16 21.90 18.76
C SER A 4 5.95 20.85 17.98
N SER A 5 7.29 20.99 17.92
CA SER A 5 8.15 20.01 17.25
C SER A 5 8.38 18.75 18.10
N HIS A 6 8.41 18.86 19.44
CA HIS A 6 8.46 17.73 20.35
C HIS A 6 7.15 16.93 20.34
N HIS A 7 6.00 17.61 20.40
CA HIS A 7 4.69 16.97 20.27
C HIS A 7 4.53 16.25 18.93
N LEU A 8 5.01 16.85 17.83
CA LEU A 8 5.00 16.23 16.50
C LEU A 8 5.87 14.97 16.45
N ARG A 9 7.09 15.02 16.99
CA ARG A 9 8.00 13.85 17.03
C ARG A 9 7.41 12.72 17.87
N LEU A 10 6.87 13.05 19.06
CA LEU A 10 6.22 12.07 19.94
C LEU A 10 5.02 11.42 19.25
N ALA A 11 4.16 12.23 18.61
CA ALA A 11 3.01 11.72 17.86
C ALA A 11 3.44 10.77 16.75
N LEU A 12 4.46 11.13 15.95
CA LEU A 12 5.00 10.27 14.90
C LEU A 12 5.56 8.95 15.44
N THR A 13 6.29 8.98 16.55
CA THR A 13 6.83 7.77 17.18
C THR A 13 5.71 6.85 17.69
N VAL A 14 4.69 7.42 18.36
CA VAL A 14 3.53 6.66 18.83
C VAL A 14 2.78 6.04 17.66
N THR A 15 2.50 6.82 16.61
CA THR A 15 1.87 6.32 15.38
C THR A 15 2.69 5.18 14.78
N HIS A 16 4.01 5.32 14.67
CA HIS A 16 4.87 4.28 14.12
C HIS A 16 4.80 2.97 14.94
N LEU A 17 4.85 3.04 16.26
CA LEU A 17 4.70 1.87 17.13
C LEU A 17 3.35 1.17 16.95
N LEU A 18 2.26 1.94 16.83
CA LEU A 18 0.93 1.41 16.57
C LEU A 18 0.86 0.70 15.20
N LEU A 19 1.46 1.29 14.16
CA LEU A 19 1.50 0.69 12.82
C LEU A 19 2.26 -0.64 12.82
N VAL A 20 3.39 -0.71 13.52
CA VAL A 20 4.16 -1.95 13.66
C VAL A 20 3.34 -3.02 14.39
N ALA A 21 2.66 -2.65 15.47
CA ALA A 21 1.77 -3.56 16.19
C ALA A 21 0.65 -4.09 15.27
N LEU A 22 -0.05 -3.23 14.55
CA LEU A 22 -1.09 -3.62 13.60
C LEU A 22 -0.53 -4.50 12.45
N GLY A 23 0.66 -4.19 11.96
CA GLY A 23 1.33 -4.98 10.92
C GLY A 23 1.65 -6.39 11.40
N SER A 24 2.18 -6.52 12.62
CA SER A 24 2.46 -7.83 13.23
C SER A 24 1.19 -8.67 13.44
N LEU A 25 0.05 -8.05 13.75
CA LEU A 25 -1.24 -8.73 13.85
C LEU A 25 -1.69 -9.28 12.49
N ASN A 26 -1.54 -8.50 11.40
CA ASN A 26 -1.87 -8.97 10.05
C ASN A 26 -1.03 -10.18 9.64
N VAL A 27 0.28 -10.15 9.91
CA VAL A 27 1.18 -11.27 9.65
C VAL A 27 0.80 -12.49 10.49
N LEU A 28 0.45 -12.30 11.77
CA LEU A 28 -0.02 -13.37 12.65
C LEU A 28 -1.30 -14.02 12.10
N VAL A 29 -2.27 -13.23 11.62
CA VAL A 29 -3.50 -13.75 11.00
C VAL A 29 -3.17 -14.61 9.78
N ILE A 30 -2.29 -14.14 8.90
CA ILE A 30 -1.83 -14.90 7.73
C ILE A 30 -1.18 -16.22 8.18
N PHE A 31 -0.26 -16.17 9.15
CA PHE A 31 0.43 -17.34 9.68
C PHE A 31 -0.54 -18.37 10.28
N LEU A 32 -1.53 -17.93 11.06
CA LEU A 32 -2.53 -18.79 11.67
C LEU A 32 -3.39 -19.50 10.62
N ILE A 33 -3.84 -18.77 9.58
CA ILE A 33 -4.65 -19.35 8.50
C ILE A 33 -3.84 -20.37 7.69
N LEU A 34 -2.58 -20.09 7.39
CA LEU A 34 -1.73 -21.00 6.61
C LEU A 34 -1.34 -22.26 7.40
N SER A 35 -1.09 -22.12 8.70
CA SER A 35 -0.64 -23.21 9.57
C SER A 35 -1.76 -24.18 9.95
N ARG A 36 -3.02 -23.75 9.87
CA ARG A 36 -4.18 -24.56 10.29
C ARG A 36 -5.00 -25.01 9.07
N PRO A 37 -4.92 -26.30 8.67
CA PRO A 37 -5.61 -26.79 7.47
C PRO A 37 -7.15 -26.69 7.56
N TYR A 38 -7.73 -26.74 8.76
CA TYR A 38 -9.17 -26.53 8.97
C TYR A 38 -9.63 -25.08 8.69
N LEU A 39 -8.69 -24.12 8.66
CA LEU A 39 -8.93 -22.73 8.26
C LEU A 39 -8.76 -22.51 6.75
N ARG A 40 -8.57 -23.55 5.93
CA ARG A 40 -8.48 -23.40 4.46
C ARG A 40 -9.87 -23.27 3.81
N SER A 41 -10.59 -22.22 4.19
CA SER A 41 -11.88 -21.85 3.58
C SER A 41 -11.68 -20.76 2.51
N ILE A 42 -12.66 -20.61 1.62
CA ILE A 42 -12.65 -19.58 0.57
C ILE A 42 -12.59 -18.16 1.15
N THR A 43 -13.33 -17.91 2.22
CA THR A 43 -13.29 -16.63 2.92
C THR A 43 -11.90 -16.36 3.48
N ASN A 44 -11.24 -17.38 4.01
CA ASN A 44 -9.90 -17.22 4.58
C ASN A 44 -8.84 -16.95 3.50
N VAL A 45 -9.02 -17.44 2.26
CA VAL A 45 -8.16 -17.06 1.13
C VAL A 45 -8.27 -15.56 0.83
N TYR A 46 -9.49 -15.02 0.75
CA TYR A 46 -9.69 -13.59 0.52
C TYR A 46 -9.23 -12.74 1.72
N MET A 47 -9.42 -13.22 2.96
CA MET A 47 -8.88 -12.56 4.15
C MET A 47 -7.36 -12.51 4.14
N VAL A 48 -6.66 -13.59 3.73
CA VAL A 48 -5.19 -13.57 3.59
C VAL A 48 -4.76 -12.54 2.56
N GLY A 49 -5.45 -12.44 1.43
CA GLY A 49 -5.20 -11.41 0.42
C GLY A 49 -5.36 -9.99 0.99
N LEU A 50 -6.41 -9.76 1.76
CA LEU A 50 -6.67 -8.48 2.44
C LEU A 50 -5.59 -8.14 3.48
N CYS A 51 -5.27 -9.08 4.39
CA CYS A 51 -4.23 -8.89 5.40
C CYS A 51 -2.85 -8.63 4.77
N LEU A 52 -2.57 -9.25 3.62
CA LEU A 52 -1.33 -9.00 2.87
C LEU A 52 -1.31 -7.60 2.27
N ALA A 53 -2.41 -7.14 1.68
CA ALA A 53 -2.55 -5.78 1.17
C ALA A 53 -2.42 -4.73 2.29
N ASP A 54 -3.04 -4.98 3.44
CA ASP A 54 -2.95 -4.10 4.62
C ASP A 54 -1.52 -4.07 5.17
N PHE A 55 -0.82 -5.21 5.22
CA PHE A 55 0.58 -5.25 5.63
C PHE A 55 1.49 -4.44 4.70
N ILE A 56 1.28 -4.51 3.38
CA ILE A 56 2.00 -3.69 2.39
C ILE A 56 1.75 -2.21 2.69
N TYR A 57 0.49 -1.81 2.85
CA TYR A 57 0.12 -0.42 3.15
C TYR A 57 0.73 0.09 4.47
N LEU A 58 0.71 -0.72 5.53
CA LEU A 58 1.32 -0.37 6.82
C LEU A 58 2.85 -0.24 6.71
N THR A 59 3.49 -1.09 5.90
CA THR A 59 4.93 -1.01 5.63
C THR A 59 5.26 0.29 4.90
N ASP A 60 4.51 0.63 3.84
CA ASP A 60 4.67 1.87 3.10
C ASP A 60 4.47 3.09 3.99
N LEU A 61 3.45 3.09 4.85
CA LEU A 61 3.20 4.16 5.81
C LEU A 61 4.35 4.30 6.83
N SER A 62 4.95 3.18 7.24
CA SER A 62 6.12 3.19 8.13
C SER A 62 7.36 3.81 7.48
N LEU A 63 7.57 3.61 6.17
CA LEU A 63 8.63 4.25 5.39
C LEU A 63 8.43 5.77 5.29
N VAL A 64 7.19 6.23 5.12
CA VAL A 64 6.85 7.67 5.11
C VAL A 64 7.12 8.30 6.47
N ALA A 65 6.73 7.62 7.55
CA ALA A 65 7.00 8.07 8.91
C ALA A 65 8.51 8.17 9.16
N ALA A 66 9.29 7.16 8.77
CA ALA A 66 10.76 7.18 8.87
C ALA A 66 11.40 8.31 8.07
N THR A 67 10.91 8.59 6.87
CA THR A 67 11.35 9.72 6.03
C THR A 67 11.03 11.06 6.71
N SER A 68 9.86 11.17 7.32
CA SER A 68 9.43 12.39 8.03
C SER A 68 10.29 12.70 9.25
N LEU A 69 10.79 11.67 9.94
CA LEU A 69 11.73 11.81 11.06
C LEU A 69 13.13 12.22 10.58
N ASN A 70 13.57 11.78 9.41
CA ASN A 70 14.85 12.11 8.77
C ASN A 70 14.81 13.43 7.99
N LEU A 71 14.38 14.51 8.65
CA LEU A 71 14.27 15.85 8.05
C LEU A 71 13.41 15.90 6.77
N LYS A 72 12.51 14.94 6.52
CA LYS A 72 11.75 14.80 5.25
C LYS A 72 12.64 14.56 4.02
N SER A 73 13.84 14.03 4.18
CA SER A 73 14.70 13.60 3.07
C SER A 73 14.57 12.09 2.89
N TRP A 74 14.40 11.63 1.65
CA TRP A 74 14.32 10.21 1.29
C TRP A 74 15.71 9.55 1.40
N PRO A 75 15.93 8.60 2.32
CA PRO A 75 17.23 7.98 2.53
C PRO A 75 17.39 6.60 1.85
N PHE A 76 16.33 6.06 1.26
CA PHE A 76 16.26 4.65 0.83
C PHE A 76 16.71 4.40 -0.62
N GLY A 77 17.01 5.45 -1.37
CA GLY A 77 17.45 5.38 -2.77
C GLY A 77 16.33 5.14 -3.80
N SER A 78 16.71 5.15 -5.08
CA SER A 78 15.79 5.11 -6.23
C SER A 78 14.97 3.82 -6.33
N GLY A 79 15.59 2.67 -6.02
CA GLY A 79 14.92 1.37 -6.10
C GLY A 79 13.72 1.29 -5.17
N LEU A 80 13.92 1.62 -3.89
CA LEU A 80 12.84 1.65 -2.91
C LEU A 80 11.80 2.72 -3.20
N CYS A 81 12.15 3.82 -3.87
CA CYS A 81 11.18 4.82 -4.30
C CYS A 81 10.21 4.30 -5.38
N HIS A 82 10.71 3.56 -6.37
CA HIS A 82 9.88 2.91 -7.38
C HIS A 82 8.96 1.85 -6.75
N PHE A 83 9.52 1.03 -5.86
CA PHE A 83 8.74 0.00 -5.17
C PHE A 83 7.67 0.62 -4.28
N TYR A 84 8.01 1.61 -3.45
CA TYR A 84 7.09 2.27 -2.53
C TYR A 84 5.81 2.76 -3.22
N HIS A 85 5.92 3.57 -4.28
CA HIS A 85 4.73 4.08 -4.98
C HIS A 85 3.95 2.97 -5.68
N GLY A 86 4.66 2.00 -6.29
CA GLY A 86 4.02 0.88 -6.97
C GLY A 86 3.29 -0.06 -6.00
N THR A 87 3.91 -0.46 -4.89
CA THR A 87 3.36 -1.38 -3.90
C THR A 87 2.20 -0.75 -3.13
N GLU A 88 2.31 0.54 -2.80
CA GLU A 88 1.27 1.27 -2.08
C GLU A 88 -0.03 1.29 -2.89
N THR A 89 0.07 1.61 -4.17
CA THR A 89 -1.11 1.65 -5.05
C THR A 89 -1.61 0.25 -5.40
N THR A 90 -0.71 -0.73 -5.57
CA THR A 90 -1.11 -2.14 -5.72
C THR A 90 -1.91 -2.62 -4.51
N GLY A 91 -1.44 -2.30 -3.30
CA GLY A 91 -2.10 -2.66 -2.05
C GLY A 91 -3.49 -2.06 -1.94
N LYS A 92 -3.67 -0.77 -2.29
CA LYS A 92 -4.99 -0.12 -2.34
C LYS A 92 -5.96 -0.83 -3.27
N TYR A 93 -5.58 -1.07 -4.53
CA TYR A 93 -6.45 -1.75 -5.48
C TYR A 93 -6.74 -3.20 -5.06
N ALA A 94 -5.73 -3.93 -4.58
CA ALA A 94 -5.91 -5.29 -4.10
C ALA A 94 -6.91 -5.35 -2.92
N SER A 95 -6.79 -4.44 -1.96
CA SER A 95 -7.70 -4.35 -0.81
C SER A 95 -9.15 -4.18 -1.25
N VAL A 96 -9.44 -3.24 -2.16
CA VAL A 96 -10.78 -3.02 -2.71
C VAL A 96 -11.29 -4.29 -3.43
N LEU A 97 -10.46 -4.91 -4.28
CA LEU A 97 -10.85 -6.13 -5.01
C LEU A 97 -11.15 -7.29 -4.06
N PHE A 98 -10.37 -7.49 -2.99
CA PHE A 98 -10.63 -8.53 -1.99
C PHE A 98 -11.89 -8.28 -1.18
N VAL A 99 -12.18 -7.03 -0.82
CA VAL A 99 -13.45 -6.65 -0.17
C VAL A 99 -14.63 -6.94 -1.09
N VAL A 100 -14.53 -6.63 -2.38
CA VAL A 100 -15.57 -6.95 -3.37
C VAL A 100 -15.76 -8.46 -3.50
N LEU A 101 -14.68 -9.25 -3.56
CA LEU A 101 -14.76 -10.72 -3.60
C LEU A 101 -15.40 -11.31 -2.35
N LEU A 102 -15.09 -10.77 -1.17
CA LEU A 102 -15.72 -11.14 0.10
C LEU A 102 -17.22 -10.83 0.07
N ALA A 103 -17.61 -9.61 -0.32
CA ALA A 103 -19.00 -9.18 -0.40
C ALA A 103 -19.79 -10.02 -1.41
N ALA A 104 -19.23 -10.26 -2.59
CA ALA A 104 -19.83 -11.11 -3.62
C ALA A 104 -20.02 -12.55 -3.11
N GLY A 105 -19.03 -13.10 -2.41
CA GLY A 105 -19.13 -14.43 -1.79
C GLY A 105 -20.26 -14.52 -0.76
N ARG A 106 -20.45 -13.47 0.06
CA ARG A 106 -21.55 -13.39 1.03
C ARG A 106 -22.91 -13.26 0.34
N TYR A 107 -22.98 -12.42 -0.69
CA TYR A 107 -24.18 -12.25 -1.50
C TYR A 107 -24.61 -13.55 -2.17
N LEU A 108 -23.68 -14.29 -2.80
CA LEU A 108 -23.98 -15.58 -3.41
C LEU A 108 -24.46 -16.61 -2.38
N ALA A 109 -23.87 -16.62 -1.19
CA ALA A 109 -24.29 -17.52 -0.11
C ALA A 109 -25.71 -17.21 0.41
N MET A 110 -26.12 -15.94 0.45
CA MET A 110 -27.41 -15.52 0.98
C MET A 110 -28.53 -15.55 -0.07
N CYS A 111 -28.25 -15.11 -1.30
CA CYS A 111 -29.27 -14.86 -2.30
C CYS A 111 -29.29 -15.88 -3.46
N LYS A 112 -28.21 -16.65 -3.67
CA LYS A 112 -28.04 -17.54 -4.83
C LYS A 112 -27.38 -18.87 -4.43
N THR A 113 -28.05 -19.64 -3.60
CA THR A 113 -27.57 -20.92 -3.05
C THR A 113 -27.16 -21.93 -4.12
N ASP A 114 -27.86 -21.99 -5.25
CA ASP A 114 -27.55 -22.93 -6.35
C ASP A 114 -26.22 -22.59 -7.05
N ILE A 115 -25.97 -21.30 -7.26
CA ILE A 115 -24.71 -20.80 -7.84
C ILE A 115 -23.58 -20.94 -6.81
N CYS A 116 -23.88 -20.66 -5.54
CA CYS A 116 -22.94 -20.81 -4.44
C CYS A 116 -22.41 -22.26 -4.36
N ALA A 117 -23.27 -23.27 -4.43
CA ALA A 117 -22.83 -24.67 -4.40
C ALA A 117 -21.83 -25.02 -5.52
N ARG A 118 -21.97 -24.40 -6.71
CA ARG A 118 -21.09 -24.64 -7.86
C ARG A 118 -19.79 -23.83 -7.84
N PHE A 119 -19.84 -22.58 -7.39
CA PHE A 119 -18.70 -21.66 -7.40
C PHE A 119 -17.88 -21.63 -6.09
N ARG A 120 -18.41 -22.19 -4.99
CA ARG A 120 -17.75 -22.25 -3.69
C ARG A 120 -16.70 -23.37 -3.64
N ASN A 121 -15.70 -23.28 -4.51
CA ASN A 121 -14.52 -24.15 -4.51
C ASN A 121 -13.24 -23.37 -4.14
N TYR A 122 -12.39 -23.98 -3.31
CA TYR A 122 -11.08 -23.42 -2.94
C TYR A 122 -10.22 -23.07 -4.16
N ARG A 123 -10.26 -23.88 -5.22
CA ARG A 123 -9.54 -23.60 -6.48
C ARG A 123 -10.01 -22.32 -7.16
N VAL A 124 -11.33 -22.09 -7.19
CA VAL A 124 -11.91 -20.87 -7.77
C VAL A 124 -11.49 -19.65 -6.97
N ALA A 125 -11.49 -19.75 -5.63
CA ALA A 125 -11.04 -18.66 -4.76
C ALA A 125 -9.56 -18.30 -4.99
N MET A 126 -8.69 -19.31 -5.17
CA MET A 126 -7.28 -19.09 -5.53
C MET A 126 -7.15 -18.39 -6.89
N ILE A 127 -7.89 -18.85 -7.91
CA ILE A 127 -7.87 -18.23 -9.25
C ILE A 127 -8.34 -16.77 -9.19
N LEU A 128 -9.45 -16.49 -8.50
CA LEU A 128 -9.97 -15.12 -8.34
C LEU A 128 -9.01 -14.23 -7.55
N SER A 129 -8.35 -14.77 -6.52
CA SER A 129 -7.32 -14.06 -5.76
C SER A 129 -6.12 -13.72 -6.63
N THR A 130 -5.61 -14.67 -7.42
CA THR A 130 -4.52 -14.42 -8.37
C THR A 130 -4.92 -13.38 -9.42
N PHE A 131 -6.14 -13.47 -9.95
CA PHE A 131 -6.65 -12.48 -10.90
C PHE A 131 -6.75 -11.08 -10.29
N ALA A 132 -7.21 -10.97 -9.04
CA ALA A 132 -7.27 -9.69 -8.33
C ALA A 132 -5.88 -9.07 -8.16
N TRP A 133 -4.87 -9.86 -7.75
CA TRP A 133 -3.49 -9.40 -7.66
C TRP A 133 -2.92 -8.95 -9.00
N VAL A 134 -3.09 -9.75 -10.06
CA VAL A 134 -2.61 -9.38 -11.40
C VAL A 134 -3.27 -8.10 -11.87
N THR A 135 -4.59 -7.96 -11.67
CA THR A 135 -5.34 -6.75 -12.04
C THR A 135 -4.82 -5.53 -11.27
N ALA A 136 -4.60 -5.65 -9.96
CA ALA A 136 -4.05 -4.58 -9.13
C ALA A 136 -2.66 -4.14 -9.60
N ILE A 137 -1.79 -5.09 -9.94
CA ILE A 137 -0.43 -4.82 -10.45
C ILE A 137 -0.47 -4.14 -11.83
N VAL A 138 -1.36 -4.58 -12.72
CA VAL A 138 -1.51 -3.97 -14.04
C VAL A 138 -1.99 -2.52 -13.91
N CYS A 139 -2.93 -2.25 -13.00
CA CYS A 139 -3.40 -0.89 -12.73
C CYS A 139 -2.31 0.01 -12.10
N SER A 140 -1.41 -0.54 -11.29
CA SER A 140 -0.33 0.20 -10.63
C SER A 140 0.96 0.30 -11.44
N LEU A 141 1.09 -0.46 -12.53
CA LEU A 141 2.23 -0.43 -13.47
C LEU A 141 2.75 0.99 -13.84
N PRO A 142 1.91 1.99 -14.16
CA PRO A 142 2.40 3.35 -14.40
C PRO A 142 3.26 3.90 -13.26
N LEU A 143 2.90 3.66 -12.00
CA LEU A 143 3.68 4.15 -10.85
C LEU A 143 5.01 3.42 -10.72
N TYR A 144 5.04 2.11 -11.00
CA TYR A 144 6.28 1.35 -11.05
C TYR A 144 7.27 1.86 -12.11
N LEU A 145 6.79 2.54 -13.16
CA LEU A 145 7.63 3.05 -14.25
C LEU A 145 7.99 4.54 -14.10
N TYR A 146 7.10 5.33 -13.48
CA TYR A 146 7.21 6.80 -13.45
C TYR A 146 7.60 7.39 -12.10
N ALA A 147 7.62 6.61 -11.02
CA ALA A 147 8.14 7.07 -9.72
C ALA A 147 9.66 7.24 -9.78
N LYS A 148 10.19 8.41 -9.42
CA LYS A 148 11.64 8.66 -9.39
C LYS A 148 12.06 9.42 -8.14
N GLU A 149 13.29 9.18 -7.70
CA GLU A 149 13.90 10.07 -6.72
C GLU A 149 14.41 11.33 -7.43
N ALA A 150 14.16 12.49 -6.81
CA ALA A 150 14.60 13.78 -7.28
C ALA A 150 15.30 14.52 -6.13
N THR A 151 16.54 14.95 -6.38
CA THR A 151 17.28 15.80 -5.43
C THR A 151 17.06 17.25 -5.81
N LEU A 152 16.47 18.02 -4.88
CA LEU A 152 16.18 19.44 -5.07
C LEU A 152 16.93 20.26 -4.03
N GLY A 153 17.52 21.38 -4.48
CA GLY A 153 18.09 22.39 -3.58
C GLY A 153 16.96 23.20 -2.94
N VAL A 154 16.72 22.99 -1.64
CA VAL A 154 15.68 23.69 -0.88
C VAL A 154 16.33 24.79 -0.05
N ARG A 155 15.80 26.01 -0.13
CA ARG A 155 16.24 27.13 0.71
C ARG A 155 15.62 26.99 2.12
N PRO A 156 16.41 26.90 3.21
CA PRO A 156 15.88 26.83 4.57
C PRO A 156 15.20 28.14 4.95
N LYS A 157 14.05 28.08 5.62
CA LYS A 157 13.30 29.27 6.09
C LYS A 157 14.09 30.14 7.09
N ASN A 158 15.11 29.56 7.74
CA ASN A 158 15.90 30.22 8.78
C ASN A 158 17.28 30.69 8.29
N SER A 159 17.64 30.50 7.01
CA SER A 159 18.94 30.91 6.47
C SER A 159 18.85 32.26 5.78
N SER A 160 19.50 33.26 6.37
CA SER A 160 19.68 34.62 5.82
C SER A 160 20.68 34.62 4.65
N ASP A 161 21.65 33.71 4.70
CA ASP A 161 22.57 33.45 3.60
C ASP A 161 21.90 32.53 2.58
N GLY A 162 22.12 32.80 1.29
CA GLY A 162 21.50 32.08 0.17
C GLY A 162 21.95 30.63 -0.01
N GLU A 163 22.23 29.92 1.08
CA GLU A 163 22.69 28.54 1.08
C GLU A 163 21.54 27.58 0.76
N TYR A 164 21.73 26.76 -0.27
CA TYR A 164 20.78 25.75 -0.70
C TYR A 164 21.12 24.42 -0.04
N LEU A 165 20.14 23.80 0.64
CA LEU A 165 20.30 22.46 1.18
C LEU A 165 19.78 21.44 0.16
N ASN A 166 20.64 20.52 -0.27
CA ASN A 166 20.23 19.42 -1.14
C ASN A 166 19.37 18.42 -0.38
N LYS A 167 18.17 18.16 -0.90
CA LYS A 167 17.19 17.28 -0.28
C LYS A 167 16.59 16.33 -1.29
N THR A 168 16.55 15.05 -0.96
CA THR A 168 16.03 14.02 -1.86
C THR A 168 14.56 13.77 -1.55
N PHE A 169 13.72 13.77 -2.58
CA PHE A 169 12.30 13.46 -2.51
C PHE A 169 11.98 12.28 -3.43
N CYS A 170 11.03 11.44 -3.02
CA CYS A 170 10.49 10.39 -3.86
C CYS A 170 9.17 10.88 -4.46
N LEU A 171 9.19 11.25 -5.74
CA LEU A 171 8.08 11.90 -6.44
C LEU A 171 7.70 11.12 -7.70
N VAL A 172 6.41 11.12 -8.03
CA VAL A 172 5.92 10.54 -9.29
C VAL A 172 6.08 11.59 -10.40
N HIS A 173 6.86 11.27 -11.42
CA HIS A 173 7.06 12.15 -12.58
C HIS A 173 6.20 11.66 -13.75
N TRP A 174 4.99 12.23 -13.86
CA TRP A 174 4.08 11.90 -14.95
C TRP A 174 4.58 12.45 -16.29
N PRO A 175 4.68 11.64 -17.35
CA PRO A 175 5.02 12.13 -18.67
C PRO A 175 3.84 12.92 -19.25
N SER A 176 4.11 13.99 -19.98
CA SER A 176 3.11 14.86 -20.62
C SER A 176 2.47 14.27 -21.88
N THR A 177 2.48 12.94 -22.03
CA THR A 177 1.88 12.24 -23.17
C THR A 177 0.37 12.02 -22.95
N PRO A 178 -0.45 12.05 -24.02
CA PRO A 178 -1.90 11.89 -23.90
C PRO A 178 -2.33 10.55 -23.28
N ALA A 179 -1.53 9.48 -23.48
CA ALA A 179 -1.76 8.19 -22.84
C ALA A 179 -1.63 8.23 -21.30
N ALA A 180 -0.72 9.03 -20.76
CA ALA A 180 -0.53 9.16 -19.31
C ALA A 180 -1.61 10.03 -18.64
N GLN A 181 -2.20 10.96 -19.38
CA GLN A 181 -3.34 11.76 -18.90
C GLN A 181 -4.61 10.93 -18.67
N CYS A 182 -4.84 9.87 -19.46
CA CYS A 182 -5.95 8.94 -19.22
C CYS A 182 -5.79 8.09 -17.94
N ILE A 183 -4.55 7.84 -17.53
CA ILE A 183 -4.20 6.96 -16.40
C ILE A 183 -4.15 7.75 -15.09
N SER A 184 -3.78 9.03 -15.14
CA SER A 184 -3.69 9.95 -14.00
C SER A 184 -4.93 9.94 -13.06
N PRO A 185 -6.19 10.01 -13.54
CA PRO A 185 -7.36 10.00 -12.65
C PRO A 185 -7.61 8.64 -12.00
N PHE A 186 -7.16 7.54 -12.59
CA PHE A 186 -7.29 6.22 -11.95
C PHE A 186 -6.35 6.08 -10.75
N VAL A 187 -5.16 6.70 -10.81
CA VAL A 187 -4.09 6.56 -9.82
C VAL A 187 -4.19 7.58 -8.66
N LEU A 188 -4.92 8.67 -8.86
CA LEU A 188 -5.11 9.74 -7.86
C LEU A 188 -6.34 9.56 -6.94
N PHE A 189 -7.13 8.49 -7.12
CA PHE A 189 -8.24 8.10 -6.25
C PHE A 189 -7.89 6.81 -5.48
#